data_AF-A0A932XTW3-F1
#
_entry.id   AF-A0A932XTW3-F1
#
_cell.length_a   1.000
_cell.length_b   1.000
_cell.length_c   1.000
_cell.angle_alpha   90.00
_cell.angle_beta   90.00
_cell.angle_gamma   90.00
#
_symmetry.space_group_name_H-M   'P 1'
#
loop_
_entity.id
_entity.type
_entity.pdbx_description
1 polymer ?
#
loop_
_entity_poly.entity_id
_entity_poly.type
_entity_poly.pdbx_seq_one_letter_code
_entity_poly.pdbx_strand_id
1 'polypeptide(L)' 'MLIHAEDDPFFPGRFLPLEVFRNSDYLQVLVVPTGGHLGFVSGLWPWKQKPWLENQILDFFRTEG' A
#
# COMPACT_ATOMS: atom_id res chain seq x y z
N MET A 1 -5.33 -3.87 7.24
CA MET A 1 -4.23 -3.30 6.45
C MET A 1 -4.73 -2.17 5.55
N LEU A 2 -3.98 -1.07 5.44
CA LEU A 2 -4.16 0.02 4.47
C LEU A 2 -2.91 0.12 3.59
N ILE A 3 -3.08 0.22 2.28
CA ILE A 3 -1.98 0.50 1.33
C ILE A 3 -2.32 1.80 0.60
N HIS A 4 -1.39 2.75 0.58
CA HIS A 4 -1.60 4.08 0.00
C HIS A 4 -0.37 4.56 -0.78
N ALA A 5 -0.58 5.31 -1.86
CA ALA A 5 0.50 5.94 -2.62
C ALA A 5 0.65 7.43 -2.25
N GLU A 6 1.87 7.90 -1.96
CA GLU A 6 2.09 9.31 -1.60
C GLU A 6 1.73 10.28 -2.74
N ASP A 7 1.91 9.84 -3.98
CA ASP A 7 1.62 10.57 -5.20
C ASP A 7 0.17 10.39 -5.70
N ASP A 8 -0.72 9.81 -4.90
CA ASP A 8 -2.13 9.64 -5.28
C ASP A 8 -2.75 10.99 -5.70
N PRO A 9 -3.29 11.10 -6.93
CA PRO A 9 -3.75 12.36 -7.49
C PRO A 9 -5.04 12.87 -6.82
N PHE A 10 -5.78 12.00 -6.14
CA PHE A 10 -7.02 12.32 -5.44
C PHE A 10 -6.79 12.55 -3.95
N PHE A 11 -5.88 11.81 -3.32
CA PHE A 11 -5.57 11.94 -1.91
C PHE A 11 -4.06 11.86 -1.61
N PRO A 12 -3.32 12.97 -1.84
CA PRO A 12 -1.88 13.00 -1.62
C PRO A 12 -1.45 12.60 -0.20
N GLY A 13 -0.30 11.93 -0.08
CA GLY A 13 0.20 11.36 1.19
C GLY A 13 0.33 12.38 2.33
N ARG A 14 0.57 13.65 2.02
CA ARG A 14 0.64 14.74 3.03
C ARG A 14 -0.65 14.95 3.83
N PHE A 15 -1.79 14.46 3.34
CA PHE A 15 -3.08 14.55 4.01
C PHE A 15 -3.42 13.30 4.84
N LEU A 16 -2.56 12.28 4.82
CA LEU A 16 -2.77 11.09 5.62
C LEU A 16 -2.63 11.43 7.11
N PRO A 17 -3.60 11.01 7.96
CA PRO A 17 -3.52 11.21 9.40
C PRO A 17 -2.59 10.16 10.03
N LEU A 18 -1.28 10.25 9.73
CA LEU A 18 -0.26 9.28 10.15
C LEU A 18 -0.20 9.09 11.67
N GLU A 19 -0.49 10.14 12.45
CA GLU A 19 -0.57 10.02 13.91
C GLU A 19 -1.74 9.14 14.36
N VAL A 20 -2.91 9.29 13.73
CA VAL A 20 -4.07 8.43 14.03
C VAL A 20 -3.76 6.98 13.69
N PHE A 21 -3.10 6.75 12.55
CA PHE A 21 -2.71 5.41 12.12
C PHE A 21 -1.74 4.75 13.10
N ARG A 22 -0.73 5.49 13.57
CA ARG A 22 0.27 4.98 14.52
C ARG A 22 -0.29 4.62 15.89
N ASN A 23 -1.43 5.20 16.28
CA ASN A 23 -2.08 4.94 17.56
C ASN A 23 -3.11 3.79 17.51
N SER A 24 -3.21 3.09 16.39
CA SER A 24 -4.17 1.99 16.23
C SER A 24 -3.48 0.63 16.27
N ASP A 25 -3.84 -0.19 17.25
CA ASP A 25 -3.36 -1.59 17.36
C ASP A 25 -3.96 -2.51 16.29
N TYR A 26 -4.99 -2.05 15.57
CA TYR A 26 -5.72 -2.85 14.58
C TYR A 26 -5.41 -2.45 13.13
N LEU A 27 -4.57 -1.43 12.92
CA LEU A 27 -4.32 -0.87 11.60
C LEU A 27 -2.84 -0.92 11.24
N GLN A 28 -2.46 -1.90 10.43
CA GLN A 28 -1.19 -1.88 9.70
C GLN A 28 -1.31 -0.99 8.45
N VAL A 29 -0.44 0.01 8.32
CA VAL A 29 -0.41 0.95 7.19
C VAL A 29 0.90 0.81 6.42
N LEU A 30 0.79 0.68 5.10
CA LEU A 30 1.89 0.69 4.15
C LEU A 30 1.72 1.87 3.20
N VAL A 31 2.58 2.88 3.32
CA VAL A 31 2.61 4.03 2.41
C VAL A 31 3.79 3.85 1.47
N VAL A 32 3.54 3.90 0.16
CA VAL A 32 4.58 3.79 -0.88
C VAL A 32 4.75 5.12 -1.62
N PRO A 33 5.97 5.48 -2.08
CA PRO A 33 6.21 6.76 -2.74
C PRO A 33 5.37 6.95 -4.00
N THR A 34 5.17 5.88 -4.77
CA THR A 34 4.40 5.88 -6.01
C THR A 34 3.57 4.61 -6.17
N GLY A 35 2.46 4.67 -6.90
CA GLY A 35 1.67 3.48 -7.24
C GLY A 35 0.17 3.74 -7.33
N GLY A 36 -0.63 2.71 -7.03
CA GLY A 36 -2.10 2.83 -6.94
C GLY A 36 -2.87 2.93 -8.26
N HIS A 37 -2.36 3.66 -9.26
CA HIS A 37 -3.09 4.00 -10.48
C HIS A 37 -3.60 2.78 -11.28
N LEU A 38 -2.86 1.66 -11.27
CA LEU A 38 -3.22 0.40 -11.92
C LEU A 38 -3.30 -0.78 -10.95
N GLY A 39 -3.54 -0.54 -9.65
CA GLY A 39 -3.65 -1.60 -8.65
C GLY A 39 -2.33 -2.05 -8.01
N PHE A 40 -1.39 -1.12 -7.82
CA PHE A 40 -0.09 -1.37 -7.16
C PHE A 40 0.68 -2.56 -7.76
N VAL A 41 0.93 -2.50 -9.06
CA VAL A 41 1.71 -3.49 -9.80
C VAL A 41 3.19 -3.12 -9.78
N SER A 42 4.10 -4.10 -9.72
CA SER A 42 5.55 -3.85 -9.77
C SER A 42 6.22 -4.58 -10.93
N GLY A 43 7.35 -4.06 -11.42
CA GLY A 43 8.12 -4.68 -12.50
C GLY A 43 8.53 -3.70 -13.59
N LEU A 44 9.66 -3.98 -14.25
CA LEU A 44 10.24 -3.10 -15.27
C LEU A 44 9.51 -3.17 -16.63
N TRP A 45 8.72 -4.22 -16.86
CA TRP A 45 8.13 -4.51 -18.16
C TRP A 45 6.59 -4.49 -18.08
N PRO A 46 5.90 -3.68 -18.90
CA PRO A 46 4.44 -3.53 -18.86
C PRO A 46 3.66 -4.84 -19.02
N TRP A 47 4.23 -5.83 -19.71
CA TRP A 47 3.63 -7.15 -19.94
C TRP A 47 4.02 -8.21 -18.91
N LYS A 48 4.91 -7.88 -17.96
CA LYS A 48 5.36 -8.79 -16.90
C LYS A 48 5.23 -8.12 -15.54
N GLN A 49 4.02 -7.67 -15.25
CA GLN A 49 3.66 -7.12 -13.97
C GLN A 49 3.70 -8.22 -12.92
N LYS A 50 4.38 -7.94 -11.81
CA LYS A 50 4.41 -8.80 -10.62
C LYS A 50 3.22 -8.43 -9.72
N PRO A 51 2.56 -9.42 -9.12
CA PRO A 51 1.40 -9.25 -8.24
C PRO A 51 1.84 -8.71 -6.86
N TRP A 52 2.26 -7.45 -6.82
CA TRP A 52 2.83 -6.86 -5.59
C TRP A 52 1.76 -6.68 -4.52
N LEU A 53 0.58 -6.18 -4.88
CA LEU A 53 -0.54 -5.99 -3.96
C LEU A 53 -0.97 -7.31 -3.31
N GLU A 54 -1.14 -8.35 -4.13
CA GLU A 54 -1.54 -9.67 -3.68
C GLU A 54 -0.52 -10.25 -2.71
N ASN A 55 0.78 -10.09 -2.99
CA ASN A 55 1.83 -10.50 -2.07
C ASN A 55 1.74 -9.76 -0.72
N GLN A 56 1.48 -8.45 -0.71
CA GLN A 56 1.30 -7.71 0.56
C GLN A 56 0.11 -8.22 1.37
N ILE A 57 -1.00 -8.55 0.69
CA ILE A 57 -2.19 -9.11 1.34
C ILE A 57 -1.89 -10.50 1.93
N LEU A 58 -1.20 -11.36 1.17
CA LEU A 58 -0.81 -12.70 1.65
C LEU A 58 0.16 -12.61 2.83
N ASP A 59 1.13 -11.71 2.77
CA ASP A 59 2.08 -11.48 3.86
C ASP A 59 1.34 -11.03 5.13
N PHE A 60 0.40 -10.09 5.02
CA PHE A 60 -0.44 -9.66 6.13
C PHE A 60 -1.14 -10.84 6.83
N PHE A 61 -1.86 -11.68 6.08
CA PHE A 61 -2.54 -12.84 6.67
C PHE A 61 -1.60 -13.92 7.22
N ARG A 62 -0.34 -13.97 6.75
CA ARG A 62 0.65 -14.92 7.25
C ARG A 62 1.26 -14.47 8.59
N THR A 63 1.43 -13.18 8.81
CA THR A 63 1.96 -12.63 10.07
C THR A 63 0.92 -12.54 11.19
N GLU A 64 -0.37 -12.49 10.85
CA GLU A 64 -1.49 -12.41 11.80
C GLU A 64 -2.03 -13.79 12.24
N GLY A 65 -1.32 -14.89 11.90
CA GLY A 65 -1.69 -16.28 12.18
C GLY A 65 -0.91 -16.93 13.32
#